data_AF-T1H6Q4-F1
#
_entry.id   AF-T1H6Q4-F1
#
_cell.length_a   1.000
_cell.length_b   1.000
_cell.length_c   1.000
_cell.angle_alpha   90.00
_cell.angle_beta   90.00
_cell.angle_gamma   90.00
#
_symmetry.space_group_name_H-M   'P 1'
#
loop_
_entity.id
_entity.type
_entity.pdbx_description
1 polymer ?
#
loop_
_entity_poly.entity_id
_entity_poly.type
_entity_poly.pdbx_seq_one_letter_code
_entity_poly.pdbx_strand_id
1 'polypeptide(L)'
;SDIVHQSVYELVHSEDREELQRQLLWNSFLPADLSNISLGETLTQDKIQYLERSFTVRFRCLLDNTSGFLRLDIRGRIKILHGQNKKTEDPPMALFAYCTPFGPPSLLEIPQKENMFKSKHKLDLSLVS
;
A
#
# COMPACT_ATOMS: atom_id res chain seq x y z
N SER A 1 6.58 -13.23 -17.43
CA SER A 1 5.80 -12.36 -16.54
C SER A 1 6.63 -11.14 -16.29
N ASP A 2 6.27 -10.01 -16.89
CA ASP A 2 7.16 -8.84 -17.06
C ASP A 2 7.39 -8.04 -15.76
N ILE A 3 6.71 -8.43 -14.68
CA ILE A 3 6.70 -7.72 -13.39
C ILE A 3 7.34 -8.57 -12.28
N VAL A 4 7.30 -9.89 -12.42
CA VAL A 4 7.71 -10.81 -11.34
C VAL A 4 9.24 -10.83 -11.26
N HIS A 5 9.79 -10.71 -10.04
CA HIS A 5 11.23 -10.55 -9.75
C HIS A 5 11.83 -9.21 -10.23
N GLN A 6 11.00 -8.23 -10.59
CA GLN A 6 11.46 -6.88 -10.90
C GLN A 6 11.37 -5.96 -9.69
N SER A 7 12.14 -4.87 -9.71
CA SER A 7 12.08 -3.84 -8.69
C SER A 7 10.75 -3.09 -8.77
N VAL A 8 9.99 -3.06 -7.66
CA VAL A 8 8.74 -2.31 -7.59
C VAL A 8 8.93 -0.80 -7.83
N TYR A 9 10.12 -0.27 -7.55
CA TYR A 9 10.42 1.16 -7.73
C TYR A 9 10.46 1.61 -9.19
N GLU A 10 10.59 0.70 -10.15
CA GLU A 10 10.49 0.99 -11.59
C GLU A 10 9.03 1.21 -12.03
N LEU A 11 8.11 0.63 -11.26
CA LEU A 11 6.68 0.67 -11.49
C LEU A 11 6.00 1.80 -10.72
N VAL A 12 6.67 2.42 -9.75
CA VAL A 12 6.09 3.41 -8.85
C VAL A 12 6.53 4.82 -9.23
N HIS A 13 5.61 5.78 -9.14
CA HIS A 13 5.90 7.19 -9.39
C HIS A 13 7.03 7.68 -8.49
N SER A 14 7.95 8.49 -9.01
CA SER A 14 9.18 8.89 -8.32
C SER A 14 8.92 9.53 -6.95
N GLU A 15 7.93 10.42 -6.86
CA GLU A 15 7.51 11.09 -5.62
C GLU A 15 6.96 10.14 -4.55
N ASP A 16 6.48 8.94 -4.92
CA ASP A 16 5.89 8.00 -3.97
C ASP A 16 6.91 6.97 -3.46
N ARG A 17 8.16 6.98 -3.97
CA ARG A 17 9.16 5.94 -3.68
C ARG A 17 9.62 5.93 -2.23
N GLU A 18 9.88 7.10 -1.65
CA GLU A 18 10.33 7.21 -0.25
C GLU A 18 9.26 6.73 0.72
N GLU A 19 8.00 7.12 0.46
CA GLU A 19 6.89 6.66 1.27
C GLU A 19 6.66 5.15 1.11
N LEU A 20 6.75 4.61 -0.11
CA LEU A 20 6.67 3.16 -0.32
C LEU A 20 7.78 2.43 0.44
N GLN A 21 9.01 2.95 0.43
CA GLN A 21 10.11 2.35 1.19
C GLN A 21 9.79 2.31 2.69
N ARG A 22 9.25 3.40 3.24
CA ARG A 22 8.79 3.46 4.63
C ARG A 22 7.68 2.45 4.92
N GLN A 23 6.73 2.29 4.00
CA GLN A 23 5.65 1.29 4.10
C GLN A 23 6.18 -0.15 4.08
N LEU A 24 7.27 -0.43 3.35
CA LEU A 24 7.88 -1.77 3.29
C LEU A 24 8.73 -2.12 4.51
N LEU A 25 9.26 -1.12 5.21
CA LEU A 25 10.00 -1.32 6.45
C LEU A 25 9.04 -1.73 7.58
N TRP A 26 9.37 -2.84 8.26
CA TRP A 26 8.50 -3.41 9.29
C TRP A 26 8.37 -2.50 10.52
N ASN A 27 9.44 -1.79 10.88
CA ASN A 27 9.57 -0.99 12.10
C ASN A 27 9.22 0.50 11.92
N SER A 28 8.96 0.99 10.71
CA SER A 28 8.76 2.43 10.45
C SER A 28 7.48 3.04 11.03
N PHE A 29 6.56 2.23 11.53
CA PHE A 29 5.30 2.65 12.14
C PHE A 29 5.19 2.25 13.61
N LEU A 30 6.31 1.82 14.20
CA LEU A 30 6.33 1.53 15.62
C LEU A 30 6.18 2.82 16.42
N PRO A 31 5.40 2.79 17.52
CA PRO A 31 5.43 3.82 18.55
C PRO A 31 6.85 4.05 19.09
N ALA A 32 7.13 5.28 19.55
CA ALA A 32 8.47 5.65 20.01
C ALA A 32 8.97 4.78 21.19
N ASP A 33 8.06 4.36 22.07
CA ASP A 33 8.30 3.46 23.20
C ASP A 33 8.64 2.03 22.76
N LEU A 34 8.31 1.64 21.53
CA LEU A 34 8.59 0.34 20.94
C LEU A 34 9.70 0.38 19.89
N SER A 35 10.41 1.51 19.74
CA SER A 35 11.43 1.70 18.68
C SER A 35 12.59 0.69 18.72
N ASN A 36 12.93 0.17 19.91
CA ASN A 36 14.01 -0.80 20.12
C ASN A 36 13.51 -2.25 20.25
N ILE A 37 12.24 -2.50 19.94
CA ILE A 37 11.66 -3.84 20.02
C ILE A 37 12.34 -4.78 19.01
N SER A 38 12.54 -6.04 19.41
CA SER A 38 13.00 -7.06 18.46
C SER A 38 11.91 -7.43 17.45
N LEU A 39 12.31 -7.88 16.26
CA LEU A 39 11.36 -8.36 15.25
C LEU A 39 10.52 -9.52 15.78
N GLY A 40 11.12 -10.44 16.55
CA GLY A 40 10.44 -11.57 17.15
C GLY A 40 9.29 -11.15 18.07
N GLU A 41 9.48 -10.10 18.87
CA GLU A 41 8.43 -9.57 19.74
C GLU A 41 7.31 -8.86 18.98
N THR A 42 7.60 -8.22 17.85
CA THR A 42 6.59 -7.54 17.03
C THR A 42 5.65 -8.54 16.34
N LEU A 43 6.14 -9.76 16.10
CA LEU A 43 5.36 -10.86 15.54
C LEU A 43 4.40 -11.52 16.54
N THR A 44 4.42 -11.11 17.81
CA THR A 44 3.45 -11.57 18.82
C THR A 44 2.05 -11.05 18.54
N GLN A 45 1.03 -11.81 18.92
CA GLN A 45 -0.37 -11.54 18.53
C GLN A 45 -0.85 -10.14 18.92
N ASP A 46 -0.34 -9.59 20.01
CA ASP A 46 -0.71 -8.26 20.53
C ASP A 46 -0.08 -7.09 19.76
N LYS A 47 0.97 -7.36 18.96
CA LYS A 47 1.76 -6.33 18.26
C LYS A 47 1.68 -6.43 16.73
N ILE A 48 0.98 -7.44 16.19
CA ILE A 48 0.78 -7.65 14.75
C ILE A 48 0.12 -6.45 14.06
N GLN A 49 -0.68 -5.66 14.78
CA GLN A 49 -1.33 -4.45 14.24
C GLN A 49 -0.31 -3.43 13.69
N TYR A 50 0.90 -3.35 14.26
CA TYR A 50 1.95 -2.45 13.80
C TYR A 50 2.56 -2.89 12.46
N LEU A 51 2.27 -4.11 12.00
CA LEU A 51 2.69 -4.64 10.71
C LEU A 51 1.62 -4.45 9.62
N GLU A 52 0.43 -3.96 9.97
CA GLU A 52 -0.59 -3.63 8.98
C GLU A 52 -0.19 -2.39 8.17
N ARG A 53 -0.53 -2.40 6.89
CA ARG A 53 -0.22 -1.32 5.96
C ARG A 53 -1.48 -0.97 5.20
N SER A 54 -1.79 0.32 5.17
CA SER A 54 -2.88 0.91 4.39
C SER A 54 -2.38 2.24 3.84
N PHE A 55 -2.18 2.31 2.53
CA PHE A 55 -1.63 3.50 1.90
C PHE A 55 -2.03 3.59 0.44
N THR A 56 -1.93 4.79 -0.13
CA THR A 56 -2.14 5.00 -1.55
C THR A 56 -0.82 5.25 -2.26
N VAL A 57 -0.66 4.70 -3.46
CA VAL A 57 0.55 4.85 -4.27
C VAL A 57 0.20 4.82 -5.75
N ARG A 58 0.93 5.60 -6.56
CA ARG A 58 0.75 5.63 -8.01
C ARG A 58 1.66 4.61 -8.68
N PHE A 59 1.04 3.65 -9.37
CA PHE A 59 1.74 2.69 -10.21
C PHE A 59 1.64 3.09 -11.68
N ARG A 60 2.67 2.77 -12.47
CA ARG A 60 2.69 2.94 -13.91
C ARG A 60 1.53 2.15 -14.51
N CYS A 61 0.73 2.83 -15.31
CA CYS A 61 -0.41 2.27 -16.00
C CYS A 61 -0.20 2.41 -17.50
N LEU A 62 -0.33 1.30 -18.22
CA LEU A 62 -0.15 1.25 -19.68
C LEU A 62 -1.48 1.39 -20.44
N LEU A 63 -2.60 1.62 -19.75
CA LEU A 63 -3.89 1.80 -20.39
C LEU A 63 -3.94 3.18 -21.06
N ASP A 64 -4.30 3.19 -22.35
CA ASP A 64 -4.17 4.31 -23.30
C ASP A 64 -4.86 5.62 -22.89
N ASN A 65 -5.76 5.59 -21.90
CA ASN A 65 -6.57 6.73 -21.46
C ASN A 65 -6.13 7.32 -20.12
N THR A 66 -4.96 6.94 -19.60
CA THR A 66 -4.45 7.42 -18.31
C THR A 66 -3.22 8.31 -18.48
N SER A 67 -2.88 9.10 -17.47
CA SER A 67 -1.66 9.95 -17.44
C SER A 67 -0.35 9.14 -17.34
N GLY A 68 -0.38 7.85 -17.69
CA GLY A 68 0.71 6.89 -17.50
C GLY A 68 0.80 6.33 -16.08
N PHE A 69 -0.08 6.74 -15.16
CA PHE A 69 -0.13 6.27 -13.78
C PHE A 69 -1.57 6.06 -13.29
N LEU A 70 -1.74 5.06 -12.43
CA LEU A 70 -2.98 4.74 -11.73
C LEU A 70 -2.71 4.77 -10.22
N ARG A 71 -3.52 5.52 -9.47
CA ARG A 71 -3.48 5.50 -8.01
C ARG A 71 -4.17 4.23 -7.51
N LEU A 72 -3.48 3.49 -6.66
CA LEU A 72 -3.98 2.27 -6.01
C LEU A 72 -4.08 2.51 -4.50
N ASP A 73 -5.16 2.03 -3.88
CA ASP A 73 -5.25 1.79 -2.43
C ASP A 73 -4.68 0.40 -2.15
N ILE A 74 -3.58 0.35 -1.40
CA ILE A 74 -2.90 -0.88 -1.02
C ILE A 74 -3.21 -1.18 0.43
N ARG A 75 -3.74 -2.38 0.67
CA ARG A 75 -4.02 -2.87 2.01
C ARG A 75 -3.42 -4.24 2.20
N GLY A 76 -2.72 -4.42 3.31
CA GLY A 76 -2.00 -5.64 3.55
C GLY A 76 -1.25 -5.65 4.87
N ARG A 77 -0.30 -6.58 4.97
CA ARG A 77 0.50 -6.78 6.17
C ARG A 77 1.92 -7.20 5.82
N ILE A 78 2.89 -6.69 6.57
CA ILE A 78 4.27 -7.14 6.54
C ILE A 78 4.38 -8.49 7.27
N LYS A 79 4.94 -9.52 6.62
CA LYS A 79 5.14 -10.86 7.18
C LYS A 79 6.49 -11.42 6.76
N ILE A 80 6.96 -12.46 7.45
CA ILE A 80 8.17 -13.20 7.03
C ILE A 80 7.90 -13.88 5.69
N LEU A 81 8.84 -13.74 4.76
CA LEU A 81 8.85 -14.42 3.48
C LEU A 81 9.72 -15.68 3.57
N HIS A 82 9.07 -16.81 3.83
CA HIS A 82 9.76 -18.10 3.92
C HIS A 82 10.25 -18.60 2.55
N GLY A 83 11.25 -19.50 2.55
CA GLY A 83 11.73 -20.17 1.34
C GLY A 83 12.71 -19.36 0.47
N GLN A 84 13.19 -18.21 0.96
CA GLN A 84 14.23 -17.46 0.27
C GLN A 84 15.60 -18.13 0.43
N ASN A 85 16.33 -18.30 -0.68
CA ASN A 85 17.66 -18.90 -0.71
C ASN A 85 18.78 -17.88 -0.36
N LYS A 86 18.52 -16.98 0.59
CA LYS A 86 19.47 -15.98 1.07
C LYS A 86 19.67 -16.17 2.58
N LYS A 87 20.92 -16.30 2.99
CA LYS A 87 21.31 -16.33 4.40
C LYS A 87 21.50 -14.90 4.88
N THR A 88 20.42 -14.28 5.36
CA THR A 88 20.46 -13.00 6.07
C THR A 88 20.42 -13.25 7.58
N GLU A 89 21.05 -12.38 8.38
CA GLU A 89 20.98 -12.46 9.85
C GLU A 89 19.54 -12.32 10.35
N ASP A 90 18.80 -11.38 9.77
CA ASP A 90 17.37 -11.20 10.02
C ASP A 90 16.51 -11.95 8.98
N PRO A 91 15.35 -12.51 9.38
CA PRO A 91 14.44 -13.15 8.45
C PRO A 91 13.90 -12.13 7.43
N PRO A 92 13.85 -12.46 6.13
CA PRO A 92 13.38 -11.54 5.12
C PRO A 92 11.89 -11.23 5.32
N MET A 93 11.55 -9.95 5.37
CA MET A 93 10.17 -9.47 5.49
C MET A 93 9.63 -9.05 4.12
N ALA A 94 8.34 -9.26 3.88
CA ALA A 94 7.65 -8.85 2.68
C ALA A 94 6.24 -8.33 2.98
N LEU A 95 5.76 -7.42 2.13
CA LEU A 95 4.38 -6.95 2.15
C LEU A 95 3.48 -7.92 1.37
N PHE A 96 2.49 -8.49 2.05
CA PHE A 96 1.41 -9.24 1.44
C PHE A 96 0.18 -8.35 1.41
N ALA A 97 -0.25 -7.93 0.22
CA ALA A 97 -1.30 -6.95 0.06
C ALA A 97 -2.20 -7.23 -1.15
N TYR A 98 -3.40 -6.66 -1.12
CA TYR A 98 -4.24 -6.47 -2.29
C TYR A 98 -4.24 -4.98 -2.67
N CYS A 99 -4.38 -4.72 -3.97
CA CYS A 99 -4.38 -3.38 -4.53
C CYS A 99 -5.72 -3.10 -5.17
N THR A 100 -6.38 -2.01 -4.77
CA THR A 100 -7.68 -1.59 -5.30
C THR A 100 -7.50 -0.29 -6.07
N PRO A 101 -7.97 -0.16 -7.33
CA PRO A 101 -7.88 1.11 -8.04
C PRO A 101 -8.65 2.21 -7.31
N PHE A 102 -7.99 3.36 -7.14
CA PHE A 102 -8.59 4.53 -6.50
C PHE A 102 -9.44 5.30 -7.52
N GLY A 103 -10.76 5.20 -7.41
CA GLY A 103 -11.71 5.89 -8.28
C GLY A 103 -13.06 5.16 -8.31
N PRO A 104 -14.11 5.78 -8.86
CA PRO A 104 -15.35 5.05 -9.12
C PRO A 104 -15.05 3.84 -10.02
N PRO A 105 -15.69 2.67 -9.80
CA PRO A 105 -15.58 1.54 -10.71
C PRO A 105 -15.90 2.00 -12.13
N SER A 106 -15.26 1.39 -13.13
CA SER A 106 -15.52 1.74 -14.53
C SER A 106 -17.03 1.68 -14.79
N LEU A 107 -17.60 2.74 -15.39
CA LEU A 107 -19.05 2.88 -15.61
C LEU A 107 -19.68 1.72 -16.40
N LEU A 108 -18.86 0.83 -16.95
CA LEU A 108 -19.26 -0.30 -17.78
C LEU A 108 -19.60 -1.57 -16.98
N GLU A 109 -19.29 -1.64 -15.68
CA GLU A 109 -19.28 -2.94 -14.97
C GLU A 109 -20.32 -3.10 -13.85
N ILE A 110 -21.08 -2.07 -13.45
CA ILE A 110 -22.04 -2.19 -12.34
C ILE A 110 -23.35 -1.44 -12.63
N PRO A 111 -24.54 -2.09 -12.50
CA PRO A 111 -25.81 -1.38 -12.49
C PRO A 111 -25.85 -0.40 -11.32
N GLN A 112 -25.98 0.90 -11.59
CA GLN A 112 -26.13 1.95 -10.59
C GLN A 112 -27.35 1.69 -9.69
N LYS A 113 -27.15 1.01 -8.55
CA LYS A 113 -27.98 1.23 -7.36
C LYS A 113 -27.23 2.23 -6.48
N GLU A 114 -27.38 3.51 -6.80
CA GLU A 114 -26.76 4.60 -6.04
C GLU A 114 -27.48 4.79 -4.69
N ASN A 115 -27.12 3.99 -3.69
CA ASN A 115 -27.48 4.26 -2.30
C ASN A 115 -26.40 5.09 -1.57
N MET A 116 -25.52 5.78 -2.31
CA MET A 116 -24.37 6.51 -1.74
C MET A 116 -24.61 8.02 -1.83
N PHE A 117 -24.66 8.68 -0.68
CA PHE A 117 -24.74 10.13 -0.59
C PHE A 117 -23.42 10.76 -1.09
N LYS A 118 -23.51 11.58 -2.13
CA LYS A 118 -22.37 12.34 -2.68
C LYS A 118 -22.49 13.80 -2.23
N SER A 119 -21.41 14.36 -1.69
CA SER A 119 -21.33 15.78 -1.34
C SER A 119 -20.14 16.43 -2.04
N LYS A 120 -20.28 17.72 -2.39
CA LYS A 120 -19.20 18.53 -2.97
C LYS A 120 -18.66 19.47 -1.92
N HIS A 121 -17.34 19.46 -1.75
CA HIS A 121 -16.63 20.28 -0.77
C HIS A 121 -15.50 21.04 -1.46
N LYS A 122 -15.17 22.21 -0.93
CA LYS A 122 -13.93 22.90 -1.24
C LYS A 122 -12.75 22.10 -0.69
N LEU A 123 -11.53 22.46 -1.08
CA LEU A 123 -10.30 21.81 -0.58
C LEU A 123 -10.09 21.99 0.93
N ASP A 124 -10.77 22.98 1.54
CA ASP A 124 -10.81 23.20 3.00
C ASP A 124 -11.92 22.38 3.70
N LEU A 125 -12.55 21.45 3.00
CA LEU A 125 -13.68 20.62 3.48
C LEU A 125 -14.95 21.42 3.82
N SER A 126 -15.02 22.71 3.49
CA SER A 126 -16.27 23.45 3.58
C SER A 126 -17.22 23.02 2.45
N LEU A 127 -18.51 22.90 2.77
CA LEU A 127 -19.52 22.55 1.78
C LEU A 127 -19.57 23.60 0.66
N VAL A 128 -19.59 23.12 -0.58
CA VAL A 128 -19.92 23.96 -1.73
C VAL A 128 -21.45 24.00 -1.79
N SER A 129 -22.02 25.13 -1.37
CA SER A 129 -23.44 25.45 -1.59
C SER A 129 -23.74 25.62 -3.08
#